data_AF-A0A2A3AZ43-F1
#
_entry.id   AF-A0A2A3AZ43-F1
#
_cell.length_a   1.000
_cell.length_b   1.000
_cell.length_c   1.000
_cell.angle_alpha   90.00
_cell.angle_beta   90.00
_cell.angle_gamma   90.00
#
_symmetry.space_group_name_H-M   'P 1'
#
loop_
_entity.id
_entity.type
_entity.pdbx_description
1 polymer ?
#
loop_
_entity_poly.entity_id
_entity_poly.type
_entity_poly.pdbx_seq_one_letter_code
_entity_poly.pdbx_strand_id
1 'polypeptide(L)'
;MTEIEIEGVGVYRLPNEWQYARLGRMRGEKRHTAVLAFGCGMTVHQFAKLPPDRQQAVHRAYLTLMAPPEPEPGDNDAVALPGGRWSTDLKIRVGCWLMHIKATLPHGHFGPWVEKQKRLSRGMALQCMALAREARQRAIEARAA
;
A
#
# COMPACT_ATOMS: atom_id res chain seq x y z
N MET A 1 14.36 -1.44 -11.66
CA MET A 1 14.15 -2.50 -12.66
C MET A 1 13.52 -1.85 -13.87
N THR A 2 14.16 -1.83 -15.05
CA THR A 2 13.70 -1.04 -16.21
C THR A 2 13.18 -1.90 -17.38
N GLU A 3 13.34 -3.21 -17.29
CA GLU A 3 13.04 -4.19 -18.35
C GLU A 3 12.47 -5.45 -17.68
N ILE A 4 11.49 -6.09 -18.33
CA ILE A 4 10.85 -7.33 -17.86
C ILE A 4 10.82 -8.33 -19.01
N GLU A 5 11.35 -9.53 -18.81
CA GLU A 5 11.26 -10.62 -19.77
C GLU A 5 9.85 -11.23 -19.78
N ILE A 6 9.29 -11.38 -20.98
CA ILE A 6 7.97 -11.97 -21.21
C ILE A 6 8.14 -13.20 -22.09
N GLU A 7 7.74 -14.35 -21.56
CA GLU A 7 7.83 -15.63 -22.25
C GLU A 7 7.08 -15.62 -23.59
N GLY A 8 7.80 -15.93 -24.67
CA GLY A 8 7.24 -15.98 -26.03
C GLY A 8 6.92 -14.64 -26.68
N VAL A 9 7.29 -13.51 -26.06
CA VAL A 9 7.18 -12.16 -26.65
C VAL A 9 8.53 -11.43 -26.68
N GLY A 10 9.39 -11.67 -25.69
CA GLY A 10 10.70 -11.03 -25.55
C GLY A 10 10.73 -10.04 -24.38
N VAL A 11 11.66 -9.09 -24.41
CA VAL A 11 11.83 -8.10 -23.34
C VAL A 11 10.85 -6.94 -23.53
N TYR A 12 10.12 -6.60 -22.48
CA TYR A 12 9.32 -5.39 -22.41
C TYR A 12 10.10 -4.26 -21.74
N ARG A 13 10.17 -3.12 -22.42
CA ARG A 13 10.77 -1.88 -21.92
C ARG A 13 9.78 -0.74 -22.05
N LEU A 14 9.78 0.19 -21.09
CA LEU A 14 8.98 1.40 -21.23
C LEU A 14 9.42 2.21 -22.47
N PRO A 15 8.46 2.76 -23.23
CA PRO A 15 8.78 3.64 -24.34
C PRO A 15 9.66 4.81 -23.88
N ASN A 16 10.57 5.26 -24.74
CA ASN A 16 11.37 6.46 -24.46
C ASN A 16 10.57 7.75 -24.72
N GLU A 17 11.16 8.90 -24.37
CA GLU A 17 10.47 10.19 -24.46
C GLU A 17 9.96 10.52 -25.88
N TRP A 18 10.73 10.20 -26.92
CA TRP A 18 10.29 10.48 -28.29
C TRP A 18 9.14 9.56 -28.73
N GLN A 19 9.12 8.31 -28.27
CA GLN A 19 7.98 7.40 -28.48
C GLN A 19 6.74 7.88 -27.72
N TYR A 20 6.90 8.37 -26.49
CA TYR A 20 5.80 8.98 -25.72
C TYR A 20 5.26 10.25 -26.38
N ALA A 21 6.13 11.10 -26.95
CA ALA A 21 5.70 12.28 -27.70
C ALA A 21 4.86 11.90 -28.94
N ARG A 22 5.23 10.82 -29.63
CA ARG A 22 4.46 10.26 -30.75
C ARG A 22 3.13 9.67 -30.28
N LEU A 23 3.11 8.96 -29.16
CA LEU A 23 1.91 8.38 -28.54
C LEU A 23 0.94 9.45 -28.05
N GLY A 24 1.43 10.60 -27.58
CA GLY A 24 0.61 11.73 -27.15
C GLY A 24 -0.28 12.31 -28.25
N ARG A 25 0.04 12.05 -29.52
CA ARG A 25 -0.81 12.44 -30.67
C ARG A 25 -1.98 11.47 -30.91
N MET A 26 -1.95 10.29 -30.30
CA MET A 26 -2.99 9.26 -30.43
C MET A 26 -4.01 9.40 -29.27
N ARG A 27 -5.29 9.14 -29.54
CA ARG A 27 -6.36 9.25 -28.55
C ARG A 27 -6.96 7.89 -28.17
N GLY A 28 -7.38 7.76 -26.91
CA GLY A 28 -8.17 6.64 -26.40
C GLY A 28 -7.44 5.31 -26.36
N GLU A 29 -8.19 4.22 -26.50
CA GLU A 29 -7.71 2.82 -26.40
C GLU A 29 -6.57 2.49 -27.39
N LYS A 30 -6.59 3.12 -28.57
CA LYS A 30 -5.52 3.00 -29.58
C LYS A 30 -4.16 3.47 -29.05
N ARG A 31 -4.14 4.43 -28.14
CA ARG A 31 -2.91 4.90 -27.47
C ARG A 31 -2.39 3.83 -26.52
N HIS A 32 -3.27 3.20 -25.75
CA HIS A 32 -2.88 2.15 -24.79
C HIS A 32 -2.27 0.95 -25.51
N THR A 33 -2.95 0.44 -26.54
CA THR A 33 -2.42 -0.68 -27.34
C THR A 33 -1.08 -0.33 -28.01
N ALA A 34 -0.90 0.92 -28.44
CA ALA A 34 0.36 1.38 -29.02
C ALA A 34 1.50 1.46 -28.00
N VAL A 35 1.22 1.82 -26.74
CA VAL A 35 2.21 1.78 -25.64
C VAL A 35 2.69 0.35 -25.42
N LEU A 36 1.77 -0.61 -25.37
CA LEU A 36 2.12 -2.03 -25.17
C LEU A 36 2.93 -2.59 -26.35
N ALA A 37 2.52 -2.29 -27.58
CA ALA A 37 3.22 -2.76 -28.77
C ALA A 37 4.65 -2.19 -28.88
N PHE A 38 4.80 -0.87 -28.68
CA PHE A 38 6.11 -0.21 -28.77
C PHE A 38 7.07 -0.65 -27.68
N GLY A 39 6.58 -0.95 -26.47
CA GLY A 39 7.43 -1.46 -25.40
C GLY A 39 7.98 -2.86 -25.66
N CYS A 40 7.33 -3.66 -26.51
CA CYS A 40 7.86 -4.93 -27.03
C CYS A 40 8.67 -4.79 -28.33
N GLY A 41 8.89 -3.57 -28.84
CA GLY A 41 9.58 -3.35 -30.12
C GLY A 41 8.79 -3.80 -31.35
N MET A 42 7.47 -3.94 -31.27
CA MET A 42 6.62 -4.39 -32.37
C MET A 42 5.56 -3.37 -32.78
N THR A 43 4.94 -3.61 -33.93
CA THR A 43 3.84 -2.77 -34.43
C THR A 43 2.51 -3.14 -33.75
N VAL A 44 1.55 -2.19 -33.72
CA VAL A 44 0.19 -2.45 -33.21
C VAL A 44 -0.47 -3.63 -33.92
N HIS A 45 -0.22 -3.79 -35.22
CA HIS A 45 -0.78 -4.90 -35.99
C HIS A 45 -0.18 -6.26 -35.61
N GLN A 46 1.13 -6.31 -35.30
CA GLN A 46 1.77 -7.52 -34.79
C GLN A 46 1.29 -7.84 -33.37
N PHE A 47 1.13 -6.83 -32.52
CA PHE A 47 0.62 -7.00 -31.16
C PHE A 47 -0.82 -7.57 -31.16
N ALA A 48 -1.68 -7.08 -32.05
CA ALA A 48 -3.06 -7.56 -32.18
C ALA A 48 -3.15 -9.04 -32.63
N LYS A 49 -2.10 -9.60 -33.25
CA LYS A 49 -2.03 -11.02 -33.62
C LYS A 49 -1.57 -11.93 -32.48
N LEU A 50 -1.09 -11.36 -31.37
CA LEU A 50 -0.68 -12.17 -30.22
C LEU A 50 -1.90 -12.82 -29.56
N PRO A 51 -1.75 -14.04 -29.03
CA PRO A 51 -2.76 -14.65 -28.17
C PRO A 51 -3.12 -13.71 -27.01
N PRO A 52 -4.38 -13.73 -26.53
CA PRO A 52 -4.83 -12.84 -25.44
C PRO A 52 -3.98 -13.00 -24.17
N ASP A 53 -3.51 -14.22 -23.87
CA ASP A 53 -2.64 -14.49 -22.72
C ASP A 53 -1.32 -13.72 -22.79
N ARG A 54 -0.73 -13.61 -23.99
CA ARG A 54 0.51 -12.86 -24.22
C ARG A 54 0.27 -11.36 -24.16
N GLN A 55 -0.86 -10.87 -24.68
CA GLN A 55 -1.24 -9.47 -24.53
C GLN A 55 -1.42 -9.09 -23.05
N GLN A 56 -2.05 -9.98 -22.27
CA GLN A 56 -2.23 -9.79 -20.83
C GLN A 56 -0.91 -9.80 -20.07
N ALA A 57 0.04 -10.66 -20.45
CA ALA A 57 1.39 -10.68 -19.87
C ALA A 57 2.14 -9.36 -20.10
N VAL A 58 2.07 -8.81 -21.33
CA VAL A 58 2.64 -7.50 -21.65
C VAL A 58 1.97 -6.38 -20.86
N HIS A 59 0.65 -6.43 -20.71
CA HIS A 59 -0.07 -5.46 -19.91
C HIS A 59 0.35 -5.50 -18.43
N ARG A 60 0.55 -6.70 -17.86
CA ARG A 60 1.06 -6.85 -16.49
C ARG A 60 2.46 -6.27 -16.35
N ALA A 61 3.37 -6.58 -17.27
CA ALA A 61 4.73 -6.04 -17.26
C ALA A 61 4.73 -4.51 -17.33
N TYR A 62 3.89 -3.92 -18.18
CA TYR A 62 3.69 -2.47 -18.24
C TYR A 62 3.24 -1.89 -16.90
N LEU A 63 2.23 -2.50 -16.26
CA LEU A 63 1.76 -2.06 -14.94
C LEU A 63 2.84 -2.18 -13.87
N THR A 64 3.64 -3.24 -13.88
CA THR A 64 4.76 -3.43 -12.94
C THR A 64 5.83 -2.35 -13.11
N LEU A 65 6.15 -1.95 -14.35
CA LEU A 65 7.13 -0.90 -14.60
C LEU A 65 6.60 0.52 -14.34
N MET A 66 5.30 0.74 -14.53
CA MET A 66 4.63 2.02 -14.25
C MET A 66 4.22 2.18 -12.79
N ALA A 67 4.16 1.08 -12.03
CA ALA A 67 3.89 1.13 -10.61
C ALA A 67 4.97 2.01 -9.95
N PRO A 68 4.58 2.88 -9.01
CA PRO A 68 5.57 3.52 -8.16
C PRO A 68 6.43 2.41 -7.54
N PRO A 69 7.74 2.63 -7.33
CA PRO A 69 8.54 1.69 -6.57
C PRO A 69 7.76 1.38 -5.29
N GLU A 70 7.62 0.09 -4.97
CA GLU A 70 7.02 -0.28 -3.69
C GLU A 70 7.71 0.59 -2.64
N PRO A 71 6.95 1.30 -1.79
CA PRO A 71 7.59 2.00 -0.70
C PRO A 71 8.43 0.94 -0.01
N GLU A 72 9.75 1.17 0.05
CA GLU A 72 10.64 0.44 0.95
C GLU A 72 9.85 0.23 2.24
N PRO A 73 9.84 -0.97 2.86
CA PRO A 73 9.19 -1.18 4.14
C PRO A 73 9.94 -0.38 5.21
N GLY A 74 9.87 0.94 5.13
CA GLY A 74 10.34 1.85 6.14
C GLY A 74 9.30 1.78 7.22
N ASP A 75 9.55 0.97 8.25
CA ASP A 75 8.99 1.08 9.60
C ASP A 75 7.51 1.54 9.65
N ASN A 76 6.66 1.04 8.72
CA ASN A 76 5.27 1.46 8.60
C ASN A 76 4.40 0.66 9.58
N ASP A 77 4.90 0.47 10.80
CA ASP A 77 4.06 0.20 11.96
C ASP A 77 3.27 1.45 12.39
N ALA A 78 3.54 2.60 11.76
CA ALA A 78 2.88 3.87 12.02
C ALA A 78 1.40 3.84 11.60
N VAL A 79 0.53 3.61 12.57
CA VAL A 79 -0.92 3.61 12.38
C VAL A 79 -1.42 5.03 12.14
N ALA A 80 -2.22 5.18 11.08
CA ALA A 80 -2.90 6.41 10.75
C ALA A 80 -4.01 6.72 11.78
N LEU A 81 -3.62 7.29 12.91
CA LEU A 81 -4.56 7.71 13.94
C LEU A 81 -5.25 9.03 13.55
N PRO A 82 -6.56 9.18 13.85
CA PRO A 82 -7.31 10.39 13.52
C PRO A 82 -6.71 11.61 14.20
N GLY A 83 -6.64 12.72 13.48
CA GLY A 83 -6.26 14.02 14.07
C GLY A 83 -7.43 14.66 14.82
N GLY A 84 -7.14 15.60 15.72
CA GLY A 84 -8.15 16.38 16.43
C GLY A 84 -8.58 15.79 17.78
N ARG A 85 -9.72 16.25 18.32
CA ARG A 85 -10.22 15.84 19.64
C ARG A 85 -10.81 14.44 19.59
N TRP A 86 -10.26 13.52 20.38
CA TRP A 86 -10.77 12.14 20.44
C TRP A 86 -11.93 12.02 21.42
N SER A 87 -12.99 11.33 20.99
CA SER A 87 -14.09 10.92 21.88
C SER A 87 -13.62 9.84 22.86
N THR A 88 -14.35 9.68 23.97
CA THR A 88 -14.05 8.67 24.99
C THR A 88 -14.10 7.25 24.41
N ASP A 89 -15.11 6.94 23.58
CA ASP A 89 -15.23 5.63 22.89
C ASP A 89 -14.08 5.35 21.93
N LEU A 90 -13.59 6.38 21.24
CA LEU A 90 -12.42 6.25 20.39
C LEU A 90 -11.16 5.96 21.22
N LYS A 91 -10.98 6.66 22.34
CA LYS A 91 -9.86 6.40 23.26
C LYS A 91 -9.89 4.99 23.83
N ILE A 92 -11.07 4.47 24.19
CA ILE A 92 -11.22 3.09 24.68
C ILE A 92 -10.84 2.09 23.59
N ARG A 93 -11.34 2.26 22.35
CA ARG A 93 -10.98 1.38 21.22
C ARG A 93 -9.49 1.39 20.92
N VAL A 94 -8.88 2.57 20.84
CA VAL A 94 -7.44 2.71 20.63
C VAL A 94 -6.66 2.12 21.81
N GLY A 95 -7.14 2.28 23.04
CA GLY A 95 -6.53 1.69 24.24
C GLY A 95 -6.52 0.16 24.23
N CYS A 96 -7.63 -0.47 23.84
CA CYS A 96 -7.72 -1.92 23.67
C CYS A 96 -6.72 -2.42 22.62
N TRP A 97 -6.64 -1.69 21.49
CA TRP A 97 -5.70 -1.99 20.43
C TRP A 97 -4.23 -1.85 20.88
N LEU A 98 -3.89 -0.79 21.61
CA LEU A 98 -2.55 -0.58 22.19
C LEU A 98 -2.16 -1.69 23.18
N MET A 99 -3.11 -2.19 23.98
CA MET A 99 -2.87 -3.33 24.86
C MET A 99 -2.55 -4.61 24.08
N HIS A 100 -3.24 -4.82 22.95
CA HIS A 100 -2.96 -5.96 22.09
C HIS A 100 -1.55 -5.89 21.49
N ILE A 101 -1.17 -4.73 20.93
CA ILE A 101 0.18 -4.54 20.38
C ILE A 101 1.26 -4.64 21.46
N LYS A 102 1.01 -4.08 22.66
CA LYS A 102 1.95 -4.23 23.76
C LYS A 102 2.19 -5.70 24.13
N ALA A 103 1.20 -6.56 23.97
CA ALA A 103 1.33 -7.99 24.23
C ALA A 103 2.06 -8.76 23.13
N THR A 104 2.07 -8.25 21.89
CA THR A 104 2.81 -8.86 20.77
C THR A 104 4.27 -8.39 20.70
N LEU A 105 4.59 -7.22 21.26
CA LEU A 105 5.95 -6.68 21.27
C LEU A 105 6.81 -7.27 22.40
N PRO A 106 8.13 -7.47 22.17
CA PRO A 106 9.06 -7.83 23.23
C PRO A 106 9.10 -6.79 24.35
N HIS A 107 9.47 -7.25 25.55
CA HIS A 107 9.55 -6.35 26.71
C HIS A 107 10.49 -5.17 26.44
N GLY A 108 10.06 -3.95 26.78
CA GLY A 108 10.82 -2.72 26.54
C GLY A 108 10.63 -2.09 25.15
N HIS A 109 10.09 -2.80 24.16
CA HIS A 109 9.95 -2.27 22.79
C HIS A 109 8.71 -1.39 22.58
N PHE A 110 7.73 -1.44 23.48
CA PHE A 110 6.50 -0.66 23.35
C PHE A 110 6.74 0.86 23.40
N GLY A 111 7.65 1.34 24.25
CA GLY A 111 7.95 2.78 24.37
C GLY A 111 8.49 3.38 23.07
N PRO A 112 9.62 2.86 22.55
CA PRO A 112 10.17 3.27 21.25
C PRO A 112 9.16 3.12 20.11
N TRP A 113 8.34 2.05 20.14
CA TRP A 113 7.31 1.84 19.12
C TRP A 113 6.23 2.93 19.13
N VAL A 114 5.77 3.39 20.31
CA VAL A 114 4.80 4.50 20.42
C VAL A 114 5.38 5.81 19.89
N GLU A 115 6.67 6.08 20.12
CA GLU A 115 7.33 7.30 19.66
C GLU A 115 7.46 7.36 18.12
N LYS A 116 7.48 6.21 17.44
CA LYS A 116 7.44 6.14 15.96
C LYS A 116 6.06 6.49 15.37
N GLN A 117 4.99 6.44 16.16
CA GLN A 117 3.63 6.63 15.68
C GLN A 117 3.34 8.12 15.44
N LYS A 118 2.98 8.47 14.20
CA LYS A 118 2.54 9.84 13.88
C LYS A 118 1.21 10.12 14.59
N ARG A 119 1.15 11.21 15.36
CA ARG A 119 -0.05 11.70 16.09
C ARG A 119 -0.44 10.89 17.35
N LEU A 120 0.44 10.04 17.88
CA LEU A 120 0.26 9.41 19.19
C LEU A 120 1.38 9.82 20.12
N SER A 121 1.06 10.61 21.16
CA SER A 121 2.03 10.87 22.22
C SER A 121 2.01 9.74 23.24
N ARG A 122 3.14 9.52 23.91
CA ARG A 122 3.26 8.53 25.02
C ARG A 122 2.21 8.77 26.11
N GLY A 123 1.95 10.02 26.48
CA GLY A 123 0.92 10.38 27.45
C GLY A 123 -0.49 10.02 26.97
N MET A 124 -0.79 10.25 25.69
CA MET A 124 -2.08 9.89 25.10
C MET A 124 -2.28 8.37 25.01
N ALA A 125 -1.23 7.62 24.68
CA ALA A 125 -1.25 6.16 24.67
C ALA A 125 -1.58 5.59 26.07
N LEU A 126 -0.89 6.08 27.12
CA LEU A 126 -1.15 5.67 28.50
C LEU A 126 -2.58 6.02 28.94
N GLN A 127 -3.08 7.21 28.60
CA GLN A 127 -4.45 7.61 28.90
C GLN A 127 -5.48 6.68 28.23
N CYS A 128 -5.29 6.34 26.95
CA CYS A 128 -6.20 5.44 26.24
C CYS A 128 -6.18 4.04 26.86
N MET A 129 -5.00 3.51 27.20
CA MET A 129 -4.87 2.21 27.85
C MET A 129 -5.51 2.19 29.24
N ALA A 130 -5.38 3.26 30.04
CA ALA A 130 -6.06 3.36 31.33
C ALA A 130 -7.59 3.28 31.18
N LEU A 131 -8.16 4.06 30.25
CA LEU A 131 -9.60 4.03 29.96
C LEU A 131 -10.07 2.66 29.48
N ALA A 132 -9.28 1.98 28.64
CA ALA A 132 -9.59 0.61 28.20
C ALA A 132 -9.56 -0.40 29.35
N ARG A 133 -8.63 -0.24 30.31
CA ARG A 133 -8.55 -1.09 31.51
C ARG A 133 -9.79 -0.91 32.38
N GLU A 134 -10.19 0.33 32.64
CA GLU A 134 -11.39 0.66 33.40
C GLU A 134 -12.65 0.13 32.71
N ALA A 135 -12.78 0.31 31.39
CA ALA A 135 -13.93 -0.20 30.63
C ALA A 135 -14.02 -1.74 30.70
N ARG A 136 -12.87 -2.43 30.61
CA ARG A 136 -12.82 -3.89 30.76
C ARG A 136 -13.21 -4.33 32.17
N GLN A 137 -12.76 -3.61 33.20
CA GLN A 137 -13.10 -3.90 34.59
C GLN A 137 -14.60 -3.76 34.84
N ARG A 138 -15.22 -2.65 34.40
CA ARG A 138 -16.68 -2.45 34.50
C ARG A 138 -17.47 -3.53 33.77
N ALA A 139 -16.99 -3.99 32.61
CA ALA A 139 -17.64 -5.07 31.86
C ALA A 139 -17.56 -6.42 32.57
N ILE A 140 -16.50 -6.68 33.33
CA ILE A 140 -16.38 -7.89 34.17
C ILE A 140 -17.33 -7.80 35.36
N GLU A 141 -17.36 -6.65 36.05
CA GLU A 141 -18.26 -6.40 37.18
C GLU A 141 -19.73 -6.50 36.76
N ALA A 142 -20.11 -5.92 35.61
CA ALA A 142 -21.47 -6.01 35.08
C ALA A 142 -21.89 -7.42 34.64
N ARG A 143 -20.94 -8.33 34.41
CA ARG A 143 -21.21 -9.75 34.12
C ARG A 143 -21.29 -10.60 35.39
N ALA A 144 -20.74 -10.10 36.49
CA ALA A 144 -20.72 -10.77 37.79
C ALA A 144 -21.90 -10.35 38.69
N ALA A 145 -22.62 -9.28 38.32
CA ALA A 145 -23.87 -8.80 38.92
C ALA A 145 -25.09 -9.41 38.22
#